data_AF-A0A923YRK8-F1
#
_entry.id   AF-A0A923YRK8-F1
#
_cell.length_a   1.000
_cell.length_b   1.000
_cell.length_c   1.000
_cell.angle_alpha   90.00
_cell.angle_beta   90.00
_cell.angle_gamma   90.00
#
_symmetry.space_group_name_H-M   'P 1'
#
loop_
_entity.id
_entity.type
_entity.pdbx_description
1 polymer ?
#
loop_
_entity_poly.entity_id
_entity_poly.type
_entity_poly.pdbx_seq_one_letter_code
_entity_poly.pdbx_strand_id
1 'polypeptide(L)' 'MELDDRPRPKGDAASHLAGELLDSYSQDELTHRIALLEAEIERVAAHRDKKAAHMRAAASLFAAPPSSGPPSGASSQ' A
#
# COMPACT_ATOMS: atom_id res chain seq x y z
N MET A 1 14.72 18.58 10.62
CA MET A 1 13.54 18.72 9.76
C MET A 1 12.50 19.41 10.61
N GLU A 2 12.28 20.70 10.36
CA GLU A 2 11.28 21.50 11.07
C GLU A 2 9.92 20.87 10.78
N LEU A 3 9.32 20.25 11.81
CA LEU A 3 8.00 19.64 11.70
C LEU A 3 7.04 20.78 11.44
N ASP A 4 6.54 20.84 10.22
CA ASP A 4 5.51 21.77 9.78
C ASP A 4 4.28 21.63 10.69
N ASP A 5 4.25 22.44 11.75
CA ASP A 5 3.25 22.46 12.83
C ASP A 5 1.91 23.08 12.37
N ARG A 6 1.68 23.09 11.06
CA ARG A 6 0.42 23.53 10.47
C ARG A 6 -0.66 22.50 10.82
N PRO A 7 -1.86 22.96 11.24
CA PRO A 7 -2.98 22.06 11.45
C PRO A 7 -3.21 21.23 10.19
N ARG A 8 -3.17 19.90 10.32
CA ARG A 8 -3.40 19.02 9.19
C ARG A 8 -4.77 19.36 8.57
N PRO A 9 -4.86 19.53 7.25
CA PRO A 9 -6.15 19.73 6.59
C PRO A 9 -7.13 18.64 7.03
N LYS A 10 -8.36 19.05 7.33
CA LYS A 10 -9.41 18.14 7.80
C LYS A 10 -9.94 17.34 6.62
N GLY A 11 -9.80 16.01 6.67
CA GLY A 11 -10.24 15.09 5.63
C GLY A 11 -9.08 14.41 4.93
N ASP A 12 -9.31 13.22 4.39
CA ASP A 12 -8.37 12.60 3.46
C ASP A 12 -8.65 13.08 2.02
N ALA A 13 -7.69 12.86 1.12
CA ALA A 13 -7.81 13.29 -0.27
C ALA A 13 -9.05 12.70 -0.97
N ALA A 14 -9.45 11.49 -0.60
CA ALA A 14 -10.64 10.83 -1.15
C ALA A 14 -11.94 11.51 -0.70
N SER A 15 -12.02 11.92 0.57
CA SER A 15 -13.15 12.67 1.12
C SER A 15 -13.28 14.05 0.47
N HIS A 16 -12.17 14.71 0.18
CA HIS A 16 -12.17 15.98 -0.56
C HIS A 16 -12.68 15.78 -1.99
N LEU A 17 -12.17 14.78 -2.71
CA LEU A 17 -12.60 14.44 -4.07
C LEU A 17 -14.10 14.12 -4.14
N ALA A 18 -14.61 13.35 -3.18
CA ALA A 18 -16.03 12.98 -3.12
C ALA A 18 -16.97 14.16 -2.84
N GLY A 19 -16.46 15.23 -2.23
CA GLY A 19 -17.23 16.44 -1.93
C GLY A 19 -17.29 17.45 -3.08
N GLU A 20 -16.62 17.21 -4.20
CA GLU A 20 -16.61 18.15 -5.32
C GLU A 20 -17.94 18.15 -6.08
N LEU A 21 -18.42 19.35 -6.44
CA LEU A 21 -19.62 19.53 -7.26
C LEU A 21 -19.28 19.25 -8.73
N LEU A 22 -19.83 18.17 -9.28
CA LEU A 22 -19.60 17.75 -10.66
C LEU A 22 -20.58 18.38 -11.66
N ASP A 23 -21.70 18.93 -11.19
CA ASP A 23 -22.78 19.44 -12.05
C ASP A 23 -22.36 20.59 -12.96
N SER A 24 -21.28 21.31 -12.63
CA SER A 24 -20.74 22.40 -13.44
C SER A 24 -19.76 21.96 -14.52
N TYR A 25 -19.38 20.68 -14.56
CA TYR A 25 -18.36 20.17 -15.47
C TYR A 25 -19.03 19.69 -16.76
N SER A 26 -18.38 19.97 -17.89
CA SER A 26 -18.72 19.38 -19.17
C SER A 26 -18.35 17.89 -19.23
N GLN A 27 -18.91 17.17 -20.21
CA GLN A 27 -18.57 15.75 -20.42
C GLN A 27 -17.08 15.54 -20.70
N ASP A 28 -16.45 16.44 -21.45
CA ASP A 28 -15.02 16.35 -21.76
C ASP A 28 -14.15 16.56 -20.51
N GLU A 29 -14.52 17.52 -19.65
CA GLU A 29 -13.83 17.75 -18.37
C GLU A 29 -13.97 16.55 -17.43
N LEU A 30 -15.16 15.95 -17.36
CA LEU A 30 -15.39 14.72 -16.58
C LEU A 30 -14.57 13.55 -17.14
N THR A 31 -14.51 13.40 -18.46
CA THR A 31 -13.71 12.36 -19.11
C THR A 31 -12.22 12.53 -18.83
N HIS A 32 -11.71 13.76 -18.94
CA HIS A 32 -10.33 14.07 -18.61
C HIS A 32 -10.02 13.79 -17.13
N ARG A 33 -10.93 14.17 -16.24
CA ARG A 33 -10.79 13.91 -14.80
C ARG A 33 -10.73 12.42 -14.48
N ILE A 34 -11.60 11.63 -15.10
CA ILE A 34 -11.61 10.16 -14.94
C ILE A 34 -10.24 9.58 -15.34
N ALA A 35 -9.71 9.97 -16.50
CA ALA A 35 -8.44 9.46 -16.99
C ALA A 35 -7.27 9.75 -16.01
N LEU A 36 -7.26 10.94 -15.38
CA LEU A 36 -6.26 11.28 -14.37
C LEU A 36 -6.39 10.42 -13.10
N LEU A 37 -7.63 10.19 -12.64
CA LEU A 37 -7.89 9.38 -11.45
C LEU A 37 -7.54 7.90 -11.66
N GLU A 38 -7.82 7.36 -12.84
CA GLU A 38 -7.45 5.99 -13.21
C GLU A 38 -5.92 5.80 -13.23
N ALA A 39 -5.19 6.74 -13.85
CA ALA A 39 -3.73 6.71 -13.84
C ALA A 39 -3.15 6.78 -12.42
N GLU A 40 -3.78 7.56 -11.53
CA GLU A 40 -3.38 7.64 -10.13
C GLU A 40 -3.68 6.34 -9.37
N ILE A 41 -4.82 5.69 -9.64
CA ILE A 41 -5.14 4.36 -9.09
C ILE A 41 -4.09 3.34 -9.49
N GLU A 42 -3.70 3.30 -10.76
CA GLU A 42 -2.65 2.39 -11.25
C GLU A 42 -1.32 2.64 -10.54
N ARG A 43 -0.93 3.91 -10.38
CA ARG A 43 0.29 4.31 -9.67
C ARG A 43 0.29 3.83 -8.22
N VAL A 44 -0.82 4.03 -7.51
CA VAL A 44 -0.98 3.62 -6.10
C VAL A 44 -0.99 2.09 -5.98
N ALA A 45 -1.69 1.40 -6.86
CA ALA A 45 -1.74 -0.06 -6.89
C ALA A 45 -0.35 -0.66 -7.13
N ALA A 46 0.40 -0.15 -8.11
CA ALA A 46 1.76 -0.59 -8.38
C ALA A 46 2.69 -0.40 -7.17
N HIS A 47 2.53 0.70 -6.43
CA HIS A 47 3.32 0.94 -5.22
C HIS A 47 2.93 0.00 -4.06
N ARG A 48 1.63 -0.26 -3.86
CA ARG A 48 1.13 -1.26 -2.91
C ARG A 48 1.71 -2.64 -3.20
N ASP A 49 1.68 -3.06 -4.45
CA ASP A 49 2.12 -4.39 -4.85
C ASP A 49 3.63 -4.57 -4.68
N LYS A 50 4.41 -3.53 -4.96
CA LYS A 50 5.85 -3.48 -4.63
C LYS A 50 6.08 -3.65 -3.13
N LYS A 51 5.37 -2.91 -2.27
CA LYS A 51 5.47 -3.07 -0.81
C LYS A 51 5.11 -4.48 -0.37
N ALA A 52 4.03 -5.06 -0.90
CA ALA A 52 3.62 -6.42 -0.58
C ALA A 52 4.68 -7.46 -1.00
N ALA A 53 5.33 -7.28 -2.15
CA ALA A 53 6.43 -8.13 -2.59
C ALA A 53 7.63 -8.08 -1.63
N HIS A 54 8.02 -6.88 -1.18
CA HIS A 54 9.07 -6.73 -0.16
C HIS A 54 8.72 -7.44 1.15
N MET A 55 7.47 -7.31 1.61
CA MET A 55 7.03 -7.99 2.84
C MET A 55 7.07 -9.52 2.71
N ARG A 56 6.64 -10.08 1.57
CA ARG A 56 6.72 -11.54 1.31
C ARG A 56 8.17 -12.03 1.25
N ALA A 57 9.06 -11.27 0.62
CA ALA A 57 10.48 -11.59 0.57
C ALA A 57 11.09 -11.60 1.97
N ALA A 58 10.81 -10.58 2.79
CA ALA A 58 11.26 -10.54 4.18
C ALA A 58 10.69 -11.69 5.01
N ALA A 59 9.38 -11.97 4.91
CA ALA A 59 8.75 -13.07 5.63
C ALA A 59 9.41 -14.42 5.33
N SER A 60 9.83 -14.66 4.08
CA SER A 60 10.52 -15.91 3.69
C SER A 60 11.92 -16.04 4.32
N LEU A 61 12.60 -14.93 4.60
CA LEU A 61 13.91 -14.92 5.28
C LEU A 61 13.78 -15.19 6.78
N PHE A 62 12.67 -14.78 7.39
CA PHE A 62 12.45 -14.87 8.84
C PHE A 62 11.51 -16.01 9.28
N ALA A 63 10.93 -16.76 8.35
CA ALA A 63 10.01 -17.87 8.65
C ALA A 63 10.73 -19.22 8.96
N ALA A 64 12.07 -19.27 8.97
CA ALA A 64 12.79 -20.48 9.37
C ALA A 64 12.83 -20.60 10.92
N PRO A 65 12.27 -21.67 11.52
CA PRO A 65 12.55 -21.96 12.92
C PRO A 65 14.00 -22.46 13.08
N PRO A 66 14.70 -22.15 14.20
CA PRO A 66 15.91 -22.87 14.56
C PRO A 66 15.50 -24.28 15.04
N SER A 67 15.21 -25.19 14.12
CA SER A 67 15.09 -26.62 14.42
C SER A 67 15.97 -27.42 13.47
N SER A 68 17.28 -27.36 13.72
CA SER A 68 18.24 -28.38 13.31
C SER A 68 18.96 -28.89 14.56
N GLY A 69 18.20 -29.52 15.45
CA GLY A 69 18.74 -30.46 16.44
C GLY A 69 18.61 -31.88 15.87
N PRO A 70 19.66 -32.73 15.87
CA PRO A 70 19.63 -34.00 15.17
C PRO A 70 18.66 -34.99 15.83
N PRO A 71 18.11 -35.97 15.07
CA PRO A 71 17.49 -37.14 15.69
C PRO A 71 18.60 -37.95 16.37
N SER A 72 18.73 -37.84 17.70
CA SER A 72 19.61 -38.70 18.46
C SER A 72 19.09 -40.14 18.37
N GLY A 73 19.71 -40.91 17.49
CA GLY A 73 19.48 -42.34 17.38
C GLY A 73 19.94 -43.08 18.64
N ALA A 74 19.27 -44.21 18.87
CA ALA A 74 19.77 -45.43 19.50
C ALA A 74 20.73 -45.30 20.70
N SER A 75 20.24 -45.71 21.87
CA SER A 75 21.04 -46.56 22.75
C SER A 75 20.13 -47.64 23.34
N SER A 76 20.28 -48.84 22.79
CA SER A 76 20.03 -50.08 23.50
C SER A 76 21.04 -50.20 24.64
N GLN A 77 20.55 -50.38 25.87
CA GLN A 77 20.95 -51.42 26.83
C GLN A 77 20.16 -51.24 28.13
#